data_AF-A0A8U0SET2-F1
#
_entry.id   AF-A0A8U0SET2-F1
#
_cell.length_a   1.000
_cell.length_b   1.000
_cell.length_c   1.000
_cell.angle_alpha   90.00
_cell.angle_beta   90.00
_cell.angle_gamma   90.00
#
_symmetry.space_group_name_H-M   'P 1'
#
loop_
_entity.id
_entity.type
_entity.pdbx_description
1 polymer ?
#
loop_
_entity_poly.entity_id
_entity_poly.type
_entity_poly.pdbx_seq_one_letter_code
_entity_poly.pdbx_strand_id
1 'polypeptide(L)'
;MKNSEMSGSSPFKMRLVHLDLKGAPPKVSYLSEVFPLFHALGANGLLLEYEDMFPYDGRLRLLRAKHAYSPPEIKEILHLATLNKLEVIPLVQTFGHMEFVLKHEALAHLREVALFPNTLNPHEAEALALVGAMVSQVMELHPGARWFHVGCDEVYYLGEGEASRRWLQQEHNTKARLCLSHIKAVACHVLARHPATRPLVWDDMLRSIPEDQLSASGVPQLVEPVLWDYGADLDVHGKALLMEKYRKCGFLRLWAASAFKGATGVSQALTPIEHHLRNNVQWLQVAARGPADVLQGIVLTGWQRYDHFSVLCELLPVGIPSLAVCLQSLLHGGFTEDVKAKVENFLGISNLEVTDFTSEGPGSFPGSDILALVTHVSLHLRSSVDSLLERDRLFKVSQRRSLNHPRPPRLPGQPQWAHLHAWVCPQVRERLVQPLPPQAEARAPRHGPAHPAPGAQPAGQVERRGAGAGGRPASCLLSGCRGGVAGGERAAQPEAATGLAAGP
;
A
#
# COMPACT_ATOMS: atom_id res chain seq x y z
N MET A 1 -11.73 27.76 -38.31
CA MET A 1 -10.47 26.99 -38.43
C MET A 1 -9.50 27.37 -37.33
N LYS A 2 -9.42 26.52 -36.29
CA LYS A 2 -8.20 26.09 -35.59
C LYS A 2 -8.68 25.16 -34.47
N ASN A 3 -8.98 23.92 -34.85
CA ASN A 3 -8.90 22.79 -33.93
C ASN A 3 -7.40 22.64 -33.63
N SER A 4 -6.97 23.14 -32.48
CA SER A 4 -5.70 22.70 -31.90
C SER A 4 -5.96 21.36 -31.24
N GLU A 5 -5.56 20.28 -31.91
CA GLU A 5 -5.30 19.00 -31.27
C GLU A 5 -4.30 19.24 -30.13
N MET A 6 -4.81 19.38 -28.91
CA MET A 6 -3.99 19.26 -27.71
C MET A 6 -3.74 17.77 -27.48
N SER A 7 -2.84 17.20 -28.28
CA SER A 7 -2.11 15.98 -27.91
C SER A 7 -1.19 16.34 -26.73
N GLY A 8 -1.79 16.56 -25.55
CA GLY A 8 -1.09 16.89 -24.33
C GLY A 8 -0.34 15.66 -23.82
N SER A 9 0.99 15.73 -23.78
CA SER A 9 1.81 14.72 -23.10
C SER A 9 1.35 14.53 -21.66
N SER A 10 1.27 13.28 -21.18
CA SER A 10 0.93 12.94 -19.78
C SER A 10 1.67 13.84 -18.78
N PRO A 11 1.01 14.34 -17.71
CA PRO A 11 1.65 15.17 -16.69
C PRO A 11 2.68 14.39 -15.86
N PHE A 12 2.66 13.05 -15.93
CA PHE A 12 3.56 12.17 -15.21
C PHE A 12 4.71 11.71 -16.10
N LYS A 13 5.94 12.13 -15.79
CA LYS A 13 7.14 11.68 -16.52
C LYS A 13 7.35 10.18 -16.34
N MET A 14 7.22 9.69 -15.10
CA MET A 14 7.27 8.27 -14.77
C MET A 14 5.85 7.71 -14.53
N ARG A 15 5.57 6.53 -15.08
CA ARG A 15 4.33 5.76 -14.89
C ARG A 15 4.75 4.35 -14.53
N LEU A 16 4.75 4.08 -13.23
CA LEU A 16 5.27 2.85 -12.66
C LEU A 16 4.14 1.85 -12.45
N VAL A 17 4.36 0.60 -12.83
CA VAL A 17 3.47 -0.51 -12.41
C VAL A 17 4.06 -1.10 -11.13
N HIS A 18 3.26 -1.11 -10.06
CA HIS A 18 3.65 -1.78 -8.83
C HIS A 18 3.37 -3.28 -8.94
N LEU A 19 4.39 -4.09 -8.65
CA LEU A 19 4.25 -5.50 -8.42
C LEU A 19 4.52 -5.76 -6.94
N ASP A 20 3.43 -5.95 -6.21
CA ASP A 20 3.49 -6.51 -4.86
C ASP A 20 3.80 -8.00 -5.01
N LEU A 21 4.98 -8.43 -4.55
CA LEU A 21 5.46 -9.80 -4.76
C LEU A 21 5.02 -10.73 -3.64
N LYS A 22 4.40 -10.20 -2.58
CA LYS A 22 4.09 -10.95 -1.38
C LYS A 22 2.95 -11.97 -1.62
N GLY A 23 3.10 -13.15 -1.04
CA GLY A 23 2.11 -14.24 -1.12
C GLY A 23 2.07 -14.95 -2.47
N ALA A 24 1.74 -14.24 -3.56
CA ALA A 24 1.59 -14.78 -4.92
C ALA A 24 2.51 -14.08 -5.94
N PRO A 25 3.84 -14.23 -5.79
CA PRO A 25 4.83 -13.67 -6.72
C PRO A 25 4.67 -14.25 -8.14
N PRO A 26 4.64 -13.41 -9.19
CA PRO A 26 4.69 -13.88 -10.57
C PRO A 26 5.93 -14.72 -10.86
N LYS A 27 5.82 -15.72 -11.74
CA LYS A 27 7.03 -16.42 -12.25
C LYS A 27 7.81 -15.51 -13.19
N VAL A 28 9.13 -15.69 -13.25
CA VAL A 28 9.98 -14.97 -14.22
C VAL A 28 9.52 -15.19 -15.66
N SER A 29 9.07 -16.41 -16.00
CA SER A 29 8.48 -16.71 -17.31
C SER A 29 7.26 -15.85 -17.60
N TYR A 30 6.36 -15.68 -16.63
CA TYR A 30 5.18 -14.84 -16.81
C TYR A 30 5.56 -13.35 -16.89
N LEU A 31 6.53 -12.90 -16.10
CA LEU A 31 7.07 -11.53 -16.19
C LEU A 31 7.64 -11.22 -17.58
N SER A 32 8.29 -12.20 -18.23
CA SER A 32 8.79 -12.07 -19.60
C SER A 32 7.68 -11.82 -20.64
N GLU A 33 6.46 -12.30 -20.36
CA GLU A 33 5.29 -12.08 -21.22
C GLU A 33 4.60 -10.74 -20.93
N VAL A 34 4.49 -10.33 -19.66
CA VAL A 34 3.74 -9.12 -19.29
C VAL A 34 4.54 -7.81 -19.38
N PHE A 35 5.86 -7.83 -19.24
CA PHE A 35 6.67 -6.61 -19.35
C PHE A 35 6.56 -5.93 -20.73
N PRO A 36 6.60 -6.66 -21.86
CA PRO A 36 6.30 -6.07 -23.17
C PRO A 36 4.93 -5.40 -23.22
N LEU A 37 3.90 -6.03 -22.63
CA LEU A 37 2.56 -5.45 -22.57
C LEU A 37 2.53 -4.19 -21.71
N PHE A 38 3.17 -4.17 -20.53
CA PHE A 38 3.24 -2.98 -19.68
C PHE A 38 3.89 -1.81 -20.42
N HIS A 39 4.99 -2.06 -21.12
CA HIS A 39 5.66 -1.04 -21.92
C HIS A 39 4.77 -0.52 -23.05
N ALA A 40 4.12 -1.42 -23.80
CA ALA A 40 3.21 -1.08 -24.89
C ALA A 40 2.01 -0.24 -24.41
N LEU A 41 1.51 -0.53 -23.21
CA LEU A 41 0.45 0.24 -22.54
C LEU A 41 0.93 1.61 -22.01
N GLY A 42 2.22 1.91 -22.09
CA GLY A 42 2.78 3.22 -21.76
C GLY A 42 3.49 3.30 -20.41
N ALA A 43 3.67 2.19 -19.69
CA ALA A 43 4.52 2.16 -18.52
C ALA A 43 6.00 2.34 -18.90
N ASN A 44 6.76 3.00 -18.04
CA ASN A 44 8.21 3.19 -18.21
C ASN A 44 9.00 2.84 -16.94
N GLY A 45 8.35 2.21 -15.97
CA GLY A 45 9.05 1.62 -14.84
C GLY A 45 8.20 0.70 -14.00
N LEU A 46 8.84 0.11 -13.00
CA LEU A 46 8.29 -0.88 -12.08
C LEU A 46 8.64 -0.48 -10.66
N LEU A 47 7.68 -0.62 -9.75
CA LEU A 47 7.95 -0.65 -8.32
C LEU A 47 7.86 -2.12 -7.88
N LEU A 48 8.93 -2.70 -7.35
CA LEU A 48 8.99 -4.10 -6.93
C LEU A 48 9.03 -4.19 -5.41
N GLU A 49 7.92 -4.56 -4.77
CA GLU A 49 7.86 -4.75 -3.32
C GLU A 49 8.14 -6.22 -2.97
N TYR A 50 9.24 -6.45 -2.27
CA TYR A 50 9.76 -7.81 -2.10
C TYR A 50 9.31 -8.58 -0.85
N GLU A 51 9.14 -7.94 0.32
CA GLU A 51 8.98 -8.64 1.62
C GLU A 51 9.86 -9.92 1.74
N ASP A 52 9.27 -11.08 2.05
CA ASP A 52 9.91 -12.39 2.19
C ASP A 52 10.21 -13.10 0.86
N MET A 53 9.84 -12.49 -0.27
CA MET A 53 10.14 -12.99 -1.61
C MET A 53 11.52 -12.61 -2.13
N PHE A 54 12.24 -11.74 -1.42
CA PHE A 54 13.64 -11.46 -1.70
C PHE A 54 14.55 -12.64 -1.29
N PRO A 55 15.61 -12.97 -2.06
CA PRO A 55 16.61 -13.98 -1.71
C PRO A 55 17.53 -13.56 -0.53
N TYR A 56 16.98 -13.22 0.63
CA TYR A 56 17.81 -12.92 1.79
C TYR A 56 18.74 -14.09 2.14
N ASP A 57 19.98 -13.77 2.50
CA ASP A 57 21.01 -14.75 2.83
C ASP A 57 21.75 -14.42 4.14
N GLY A 58 22.60 -15.35 4.59
CA GLY A 58 23.35 -15.24 5.84
C GLY A 58 22.41 -15.16 7.04
N ARG A 59 22.60 -14.14 7.89
CA ARG A 59 21.77 -13.91 9.09
C ARG A 59 20.30 -13.58 8.75
N LEU A 60 20.04 -13.05 7.56
CA LEU A 60 18.69 -12.70 7.11
C LEU A 60 17.97 -13.86 6.41
N ARG A 61 18.62 -15.01 6.23
CA ARG A 61 18.04 -16.18 5.55
C ARG A 61 16.72 -16.65 6.16
N LEU A 62 16.52 -16.41 7.45
CA LEU A 62 15.28 -16.77 8.15
C LEU A 62 14.05 -16.01 7.61
N LEU A 63 14.25 -14.81 7.05
CA LEU A 63 13.20 -13.95 6.51
C LEU A 63 12.67 -14.45 5.16
N ARG A 64 13.43 -15.32 4.49
CA ARG A 64 13.17 -15.75 3.12
C ARG A 64 12.06 -16.81 3.08
N ALA A 65 11.03 -16.57 2.28
CA ALA A 65 10.00 -17.57 1.97
C ALA A 65 10.60 -18.79 1.27
N LYS A 66 9.94 -19.95 1.40
CA LYS A 66 10.39 -21.21 0.79
C LYS A 66 10.58 -21.10 -0.73
N HIS A 67 9.70 -20.35 -1.38
CA HIS A 67 9.68 -20.17 -2.84
C HIS A 67 10.08 -18.75 -3.25
N ALA A 68 10.89 -18.07 -2.41
CA ALA A 68 11.50 -16.79 -2.74
C ALA A 68 12.25 -16.85 -4.07
N TYR A 69 12.33 -15.72 -4.78
CA TYR A 69 13.20 -15.64 -5.96
C TYR A 69 14.64 -15.95 -5.56
N SER A 70 15.41 -16.49 -6.48
CA SER A 70 16.86 -16.67 -6.38
C SER A 70 17.60 -15.43 -6.92
N PRO A 71 18.87 -15.22 -6.55
CA PRO A 71 19.65 -14.11 -7.11
C PRO A 71 19.74 -14.10 -8.66
N PRO A 72 19.89 -15.26 -9.35
CA PRO A 72 19.80 -15.30 -10.81
C PRO A 72 18.42 -14.89 -11.35
N GLU A 73 17.32 -15.26 -10.69
CA GLU A 73 15.98 -14.83 -11.09
C GLU A 73 15.80 -13.32 -10.94
N ILE A 74 16.30 -12.71 -9.86
CA ILE A 74 16.29 -11.24 -9.71
C ILE A 74 17.05 -10.57 -10.86
N LYS A 75 18.25 -11.08 -11.21
CA LYS A 75 19.04 -10.56 -12.34
C LYS A 75 18.28 -10.68 -13.66
N GLU A 76 17.58 -11.79 -13.88
CA GLU A 76 16.76 -11.99 -15.07
C GLU A 76 15.57 -11.04 -15.12
N ILE A 77 14.88 -10.81 -13.99
CA ILE A 77 13.79 -9.81 -13.91
C ILE A 77 14.31 -8.42 -14.29
N LEU A 78 15.47 -8.01 -13.77
CA LEU A 78 16.08 -6.72 -14.11
C LEU A 78 16.50 -6.64 -15.58
N HIS A 79 17.00 -7.75 -16.14
CA HIS A 79 17.34 -7.84 -17.57
C HIS A 79 16.09 -7.67 -18.44
N LEU A 80 15.01 -8.41 -18.15
CA LEU A 80 13.72 -8.31 -18.84
C LEU A 80 13.13 -6.90 -18.74
N ALA A 81 13.21 -6.26 -17.56
CA ALA A 81 12.75 -4.88 -17.37
C ALA A 81 13.55 -3.90 -18.26
N THR A 82 14.88 -4.06 -18.31
CA THR A 82 15.76 -3.25 -19.17
C THR A 82 15.44 -3.41 -20.65
N LEU A 83 15.25 -4.65 -21.12
CA LEU A 83 14.86 -4.93 -22.51
C LEU A 83 13.56 -4.23 -22.91
N ASN A 84 12.64 -4.09 -21.95
CA ASN A 84 11.34 -3.44 -22.14
C ASN A 84 11.32 -1.96 -21.72
N LYS A 85 12.49 -1.34 -21.49
CA LYS A 85 12.61 0.09 -21.09
C LYS A 85 11.78 0.44 -19.84
N LEU A 86 11.74 -0.50 -18.90
CA LEU A 86 11.09 -0.33 -17.59
C LEU A 86 12.17 -0.10 -16.54
N GLU A 87 12.25 1.11 -16.01
CA GLU A 87 13.14 1.43 -14.89
C GLU A 87 12.63 0.82 -13.59
N VAL A 88 13.47 0.08 -12.86
CA VAL A 88 13.07 -0.65 -11.65
C VAL A 88 13.41 0.15 -10.39
N ILE A 89 12.41 0.29 -9.52
CA ILE A 89 12.53 0.79 -8.15
C ILE A 89 12.27 -0.37 -7.19
N PRO A 90 13.28 -0.88 -6.47
CA PRO A 90 13.06 -1.83 -5.39
C PRO A 90 12.37 -1.16 -4.19
N LEU A 91 11.44 -1.87 -3.56
CA LEU A 91 10.76 -1.50 -2.33
C LEU A 91 10.94 -2.60 -1.27
N VAL A 92 11.34 -2.20 -0.07
CA VAL A 92 11.32 -3.05 1.12
C VAL A 92 10.75 -2.27 2.29
N GLN A 93 9.90 -2.93 3.07
CA GLN A 93 9.32 -2.38 4.28
C GLN A 93 10.37 -2.27 5.39
N THR A 94 10.41 -1.11 6.05
CA THR A 94 11.45 -0.79 7.05
C THR A 94 10.91 -0.25 8.37
N PHE A 95 9.59 -0.19 8.55
CA PHE A 95 9.01 0.33 9.79
C PHE A 95 7.65 -0.28 10.15
N GLY A 96 6.61 0.03 9.36
CA GLY A 96 5.35 -0.71 9.31
C GLY A 96 5.46 -1.89 8.34
N HIS A 97 4.39 -2.68 8.24
CA HIS A 97 4.33 -3.90 7.41
C HIS A 97 5.51 -4.87 7.63
N MET A 98 5.98 -4.95 8.88
CA MET A 98 7.14 -5.76 9.26
C MET A 98 6.78 -7.19 9.67
N GLU A 99 5.54 -7.66 9.42
CA GLU A 99 5.06 -8.98 9.83
C GLU A 99 5.91 -10.10 9.25
N PHE A 100 6.41 -9.97 8.02
CA PHE A 100 7.28 -10.97 7.40
C PHE A 100 8.59 -11.16 8.18
N VAL A 101 9.03 -10.14 8.92
CA VAL A 101 10.22 -10.14 9.77
C VAL A 101 9.88 -10.53 11.21
N LEU A 102 8.93 -9.82 11.80
CA LEU A 102 8.66 -9.90 13.23
C LEU A 102 7.73 -11.06 13.59
N LYS A 103 7.20 -11.83 12.62
CA LYS A 103 6.55 -13.13 12.89
C LYS A 103 7.52 -14.15 13.49
N HIS A 104 8.81 -14.00 13.23
CA HIS A 104 9.83 -14.93 13.69
C HIS A 104 10.15 -14.70 15.17
N GLU A 105 10.11 -15.76 15.97
CA GLU A 105 10.36 -15.72 17.42
C GLU A 105 11.73 -15.08 17.76
N ALA A 106 12.76 -15.39 16.96
CA ALA A 106 14.11 -14.85 17.12
C ALA A 106 14.21 -13.32 16.93
N LEU A 107 13.18 -12.67 16.37
CA LEU A 107 13.13 -11.22 16.14
C LEU A 107 11.93 -10.57 16.86
N ALA A 108 11.18 -11.33 17.67
CA ALA A 108 9.97 -10.84 18.31
C ALA A 108 10.25 -9.73 19.35
N HIS A 109 11.46 -9.69 19.92
CA HIS A 109 11.88 -8.64 20.84
C HIS A 109 12.05 -7.27 20.18
N LEU A 110 12.13 -7.23 18.84
CA LEU A 110 12.23 -5.99 18.07
C LEU A 110 10.85 -5.38 17.73
N ARG A 111 9.74 -5.96 18.20
CA ARG A 111 8.40 -5.42 18.00
C ARG A 111 8.18 -4.18 18.86
N GLU A 112 7.53 -3.16 18.30
CA GLU A 112 7.08 -1.98 19.05
C GLU A 112 6.09 -2.39 20.14
N VAL A 113 5.07 -3.16 19.77
CA VAL A 113 4.14 -3.78 20.72
C VAL A 113 4.31 -5.30 20.66
N ALA A 114 4.65 -5.92 21.78
CA ALA A 114 5.04 -7.34 21.85
C ALA A 114 4.03 -8.30 21.18
N LEU A 115 2.73 -8.00 21.25
CA LEU A 115 1.66 -8.81 20.67
C LEU A 115 1.49 -8.65 19.15
N PHE A 116 1.99 -7.56 18.56
CA PHE A 116 1.75 -7.21 17.16
C PHE A 116 3.05 -7.23 16.36
N PRO A 117 3.18 -8.13 15.35
CA PRO A 117 4.38 -8.24 14.54
C PRO A 117 4.44 -7.21 13.39
N ASN A 118 3.57 -6.21 13.35
CA ASN A 118 3.48 -5.30 12.21
C ASN A 118 4.44 -4.09 12.28
N THR A 119 4.84 -3.69 13.48
CA THR A 119 5.62 -2.45 13.71
C THR A 119 6.95 -2.75 14.39
N LEU A 120 8.03 -2.26 13.80
CA LEU A 120 9.38 -2.32 14.37
C LEU A 120 9.55 -1.29 15.50
N ASN A 121 10.19 -1.69 16.59
CA ASN A 121 10.55 -0.80 17.69
C ASN A 121 11.77 0.06 17.28
N PRO A 122 11.63 1.39 17.15
CA PRO A 122 12.70 2.27 16.70
C PRO A 122 13.76 2.57 17.77
N HIS A 123 13.57 2.13 19.03
CA HIS A 123 14.51 2.37 20.12
C HIS A 123 15.62 1.32 20.23
N GLU A 124 15.43 0.15 19.63
CA GLU A 124 16.43 -0.92 19.66
C GLU A 124 17.48 -0.71 18.56
N ALA A 125 18.75 -0.58 18.92
CA ALA A 125 19.83 -0.40 17.93
C ALA A 125 19.91 -1.58 16.94
N GLU A 126 19.54 -2.78 17.39
CA GLU A 126 19.44 -3.98 16.55
C GLU A 126 18.37 -3.82 15.46
N ALA A 127 17.28 -3.10 15.73
CA ALA A 127 16.21 -2.87 14.75
C ALA A 127 16.72 -2.08 13.53
N LEU A 128 17.45 -0.99 13.76
CA LEU A 128 18.05 -0.22 12.67
C LEU A 128 19.15 -1.01 11.95
N ALA A 129 19.94 -1.80 12.68
CA ALA A 129 20.96 -2.66 12.08
C ALA A 129 20.34 -3.74 11.17
N LEU A 130 19.22 -4.34 11.59
CA LEU A 130 18.44 -5.30 10.81
C LEU A 130 17.91 -4.67 9.51
N VAL A 131 17.27 -3.49 9.62
CA VAL A 131 16.81 -2.71 8.46
C VAL A 131 17.96 -2.38 7.53
N GLY A 132 19.08 -1.89 8.06
CA GLY A 132 20.25 -1.57 7.28
C GLY A 132 20.82 -2.78 6.53
N ALA A 133 20.79 -3.96 7.14
CA ALA A 133 21.22 -5.21 6.49
C ALA A 133 20.26 -5.63 5.36
N MET A 134 18.94 -5.53 5.56
CA MET A 134 17.95 -5.84 4.52
C MET A 134 18.10 -4.91 3.31
N VAL A 135 18.15 -3.59 3.56
CA VAL A 135 18.36 -2.57 2.52
C VAL A 135 19.65 -2.83 1.75
N SER A 136 20.74 -3.18 2.45
CA SER A 136 22.04 -3.45 1.80
C SER A 136 21.95 -4.64 0.84
N GLN A 137 21.37 -5.77 1.27
CA GLN A 137 21.25 -6.95 0.39
C GLN A 137 20.37 -6.66 -0.84
N VAL A 138 19.29 -5.87 -0.68
CA VAL A 138 18.41 -5.52 -1.81
C VAL A 138 19.14 -4.63 -2.80
N MET A 139 19.86 -3.61 -2.32
CA MET A 139 20.63 -2.71 -3.17
C MET A 139 21.82 -3.40 -3.86
N GLU A 140 22.43 -4.41 -3.23
CA GLU A 140 23.48 -5.24 -3.86
C GLU A 140 22.96 -5.97 -5.11
N LEU A 141 21.68 -6.36 -5.14
CA LEU A 141 21.05 -6.93 -6.33
C LEU A 141 20.44 -5.89 -7.28
N HIS A 142 20.42 -4.60 -6.90
CA HIS A 142 19.91 -3.48 -7.72
C HIS A 142 20.97 -2.36 -7.90
N PRO A 143 22.18 -2.66 -8.41
CA PRO A 143 23.29 -1.71 -8.42
C PRO A 143 23.04 -0.45 -9.27
N GLY A 144 22.10 -0.50 -10.23
CA GLY A 144 21.73 0.63 -11.09
C GLY A 144 20.51 1.43 -10.62
N ALA A 145 19.94 1.12 -9.45
CA ALA A 145 18.70 1.76 -8.99
C ALA A 145 18.91 3.25 -8.64
N ARG A 146 18.23 4.12 -9.39
CA ARG A 146 18.19 5.57 -9.14
C ARG A 146 17.30 5.94 -7.96
N TRP A 147 16.32 5.09 -7.65
CA TRP A 147 15.43 5.24 -6.51
C TRP A 147 15.35 3.95 -5.71
N PHE A 148 15.09 4.07 -4.42
CA PHE A 148 14.81 2.95 -3.51
C PHE A 148 13.64 3.34 -2.62
N HIS A 149 12.59 2.54 -2.55
CA HIS A 149 11.43 2.84 -1.74
C HIS A 149 11.55 2.16 -0.37
N VAL A 150 11.60 2.96 0.72
CA VAL A 150 11.82 2.46 2.08
C VAL A 150 10.53 2.01 2.79
N GLY A 151 9.38 2.19 2.15
CA GLY A 151 8.07 1.88 2.72
C GLY A 151 7.71 2.93 3.77
N CYS A 152 7.68 2.51 5.03
CA CYS A 152 7.38 3.31 6.23
C CYS A 152 5.92 3.81 6.33
N ASP A 153 5.00 3.09 5.71
CA ASP A 153 3.55 3.30 5.80
C ASP A 153 2.93 2.63 7.03
N GLU A 154 1.76 3.12 7.41
CA GLU A 154 0.79 2.42 8.28
C GLU A 154 1.37 1.92 9.62
N VAL A 155 2.20 2.76 10.25
CA VAL A 155 2.87 2.45 11.52
C VAL A 155 1.92 2.67 12.72
N TYR A 156 0.79 1.96 12.71
CA TYR A 156 -0.39 2.24 13.56
C TYR A 156 -0.09 2.27 15.06
N TYR A 157 0.77 1.36 15.54
CA TYR A 157 1.06 1.23 16.98
C TYR A 157 2.27 2.04 17.45
N LEU A 158 2.79 2.96 16.62
CA LEU A 158 3.95 3.76 16.98
C LEU A 158 3.71 4.55 18.27
N GLY A 159 4.61 4.41 19.23
CA GLY A 159 4.52 5.08 20.53
C GLY A 159 3.76 4.29 21.59
N GLU A 160 3.25 3.10 21.27
CA GLU A 160 2.52 2.24 22.20
C GLU A 160 3.41 1.15 22.82
N GLY A 161 4.67 1.01 22.38
CA GLY A 161 5.65 0.18 23.05
C GLY A 161 6.02 0.72 24.43
N GLU A 162 6.51 -0.15 25.33
CA GLU A 162 6.93 0.31 26.66
C GLU A 162 8.09 1.30 26.59
N ALA A 163 9.10 1.00 25.78
CA ALA A 163 10.23 1.89 25.52
C ALA A 163 9.76 3.24 24.95
N SER A 164 8.89 3.21 23.95
CA SER A 164 8.35 4.40 23.30
C SER A 164 7.47 5.23 24.22
N ARG A 165 6.62 4.60 25.05
CA ARG A 165 5.85 5.31 26.09
C ARG A 165 6.75 6.01 27.09
N ARG A 166 7.81 5.33 27.56
CA ARG A 166 8.79 5.93 28.47
C ARG A 166 9.54 7.09 27.81
N TRP A 167 9.90 6.97 26.53
CA TRP A 167 10.56 8.03 25.77
C TRP A 167 9.64 9.24 25.54
N LEU A 168 8.35 9.00 25.22
CA LEU A 168 7.34 10.05 25.00
C LEU A 168 6.96 10.83 26.26
N GLN A 169 7.26 10.31 27.45
CA GLN A 169 7.05 11.04 28.72
C GLN A 169 8.08 12.15 28.95
N GLN A 170 9.20 12.13 28.22
CA GLN A 170 10.25 13.15 28.35
C GLN A 170 9.84 14.42 27.58
N GLU A 171 10.24 15.59 28.11
CA GLU A 171 9.93 16.87 27.48
C GLU A 171 10.47 16.93 26.03
N HIS A 172 9.68 17.52 25.12
CA HIS A 172 9.98 17.68 23.69
C HIS A 172 10.02 16.41 22.82
N ASN A 173 9.62 15.25 23.35
CA ASN A 173 9.48 14.03 22.56
C ASN A 173 8.04 13.87 22.07
N THR A 174 7.90 13.55 20.78
CA THR A 174 6.60 13.37 20.12
C THR A 174 6.65 12.16 19.19
N LYS A 175 5.48 11.56 18.90
CA LYS A 175 5.38 10.49 17.90
C LYS A 175 5.89 10.94 16.52
N ALA A 176 5.65 12.21 16.16
CA ALA A 176 6.18 12.80 14.94
C ALA A 176 7.71 12.80 14.91
N ARG A 177 8.37 13.23 16.00
CA ARG A 177 9.83 13.20 16.11
C ARG A 177 10.37 11.77 16.03
N LEU A 178 9.70 10.82 16.66
CA LEU A 178 10.08 9.40 16.60
C LEU A 178 10.03 8.87 15.16
N CYS A 179 8.90 9.11 14.47
CA CYS A 179 8.70 8.72 13.08
C CYS A 179 9.76 9.33 12.15
N LEU A 180 9.95 10.65 12.23
CA LEU A 180 10.91 11.38 11.41
C LEU A 180 12.36 10.95 11.67
N SER A 181 12.70 10.65 12.92
CA SER A 181 14.05 10.17 13.28
C SER A 181 14.34 8.80 12.65
N HIS A 182 13.36 7.89 12.66
CA HIS A 182 13.49 6.58 12.02
C HIS A 182 13.62 6.70 10.49
N ILE A 183 12.72 7.42 9.84
CA ILE A 183 12.78 7.66 8.38
C ILE A 183 14.12 8.27 7.99
N LYS A 184 14.60 9.28 8.76
CA LYS A 184 15.91 9.91 8.54
C LYS A 184 17.04 8.90 8.66
N ALA A 185 17.04 8.05 9.69
CA ALA A 185 18.09 7.08 9.92
C ALA A 185 18.18 6.06 8.77
N VAL A 186 17.04 5.53 8.31
CA VAL A 186 16.98 4.61 7.16
C VAL A 186 17.44 5.29 5.88
N ALA A 187 16.96 6.50 5.60
CA ALA A 187 17.36 7.26 4.41
C ALA A 187 18.86 7.59 4.41
N CYS A 188 19.42 7.99 5.55
CA CYS A 188 20.86 8.20 5.70
C CYS A 188 21.65 6.91 5.44
N HIS A 189 21.17 5.74 5.90
CA HIS A 189 21.83 4.47 5.63
C HIS A 189 21.85 4.13 4.14
N VAL A 190 20.74 4.34 3.42
CA VAL A 190 20.67 4.19 1.95
C VAL A 190 21.72 5.09 1.29
N LEU A 191 21.71 6.39 1.61
CA LEU A 191 22.57 7.38 0.98
C LEU A 191 24.06 7.21 1.31
N ALA A 192 24.39 6.70 2.50
CA ALA A 192 25.77 6.44 2.90
C ALA A 192 26.42 5.34 2.05
N ARG A 193 25.65 4.34 1.62
CA ARG A 193 26.14 3.23 0.78
C ARG A 193 25.91 3.48 -0.71
N HIS A 194 24.84 4.20 -1.06
CA HIS A 194 24.43 4.49 -2.43
C HIS A 194 24.10 5.99 -2.58
N PRO A 195 25.12 6.88 -2.65
CA PRO A 195 24.90 8.33 -2.67
C PRO A 195 24.09 8.86 -3.87
N ALA A 196 24.05 8.09 -4.96
CA ALA A 196 23.29 8.42 -6.17
C ALA A 196 21.83 7.95 -6.13
N THR A 197 21.46 7.10 -5.17
CA THR A 197 20.10 6.56 -5.04
C THR A 197 19.26 7.49 -4.18
N ARG A 198 18.06 7.84 -4.67
CA ARG A 198 17.12 8.69 -3.95
C ARG A 198 16.07 7.84 -3.20
N PRO A 199 16.01 7.91 -1.86
CA PRO A 199 14.95 7.25 -1.11
C PRO A 199 13.55 7.81 -1.43
N LEU A 200 12.58 6.92 -1.63
CA LEU A 200 11.15 7.21 -1.68
C LEU A 200 10.48 6.70 -0.40
N VAL A 201 9.44 7.38 0.06
CA VAL A 201 8.69 7.00 1.28
C VAL A 201 7.19 7.20 1.06
N TRP A 202 6.37 6.30 1.59
CA TRP A 202 4.93 6.54 1.61
C TRP A 202 4.60 7.72 2.53
N ASP A 203 3.67 8.58 2.12
CA ASP A 203 3.49 9.88 2.75
C ASP A 203 2.55 9.88 3.97
N ASP A 204 1.77 8.82 4.20
CA ASP A 204 0.67 8.79 5.17
C ASP A 204 1.10 9.19 6.58
N MET A 205 2.25 8.69 7.04
CA MET A 205 2.83 9.03 8.34
C MET A 205 3.26 10.50 8.44
N LEU A 206 3.46 11.20 7.32
CA LEU A 206 3.87 12.61 7.27
C LEU A 206 2.68 13.58 7.27
N ARG A 207 1.49 13.13 6.86
CA ARG A 207 0.32 13.99 6.59
C ARG A 207 -0.09 14.84 7.79
N SER A 208 -0.09 14.28 8.99
CA SER A 208 -0.53 14.95 10.22
C SER A 208 0.57 15.75 10.92
N ILE A 209 1.83 15.61 10.50
CA ILE A 209 2.96 16.27 11.15
C ILE A 209 2.95 17.78 10.83
N PRO A 210 3.08 18.68 11.83
CA PRO A 210 3.17 20.12 11.59
C PRO A 210 4.31 20.54 10.66
N GLU A 211 4.11 21.64 9.90
CA GLU A 211 5.06 22.11 8.88
C GLU A 211 6.44 22.48 9.47
N ASP A 212 6.46 23.09 10.64
CA ASP A 212 7.68 23.48 11.36
C ASP A 212 8.50 22.24 11.76
N GLN A 213 7.83 21.20 12.26
CA GLN A 213 8.49 19.93 12.63
C GLN A 213 9.01 19.18 11.40
N LEU A 214 8.24 19.13 10.30
CA LEU A 214 8.70 18.53 9.04
C LEU A 214 9.93 19.26 8.50
N SER A 215 9.88 20.59 8.44
CA SER A 215 10.97 21.44 7.92
C SER A 215 12.25 21.28 8.72
N ALA A 216 12.15 21.26 10.06
CA ALA A 216 13.30 21.14 10.96
C ALA A 216 13.90 19.72 11.04
N SER A 217 13.20 18.70 10.55
CA SER A 217 13.60 17.30 10.72
C SER A 217 14.86 16.90 9.93
N GLY A 218 15.11 17.57 8.80
CA GLY A 218 16.11 17.16 7.82
C GLY A 218 15.67 16.01 6.90
N VAL A 219 14.44 15.48 7.06
CA VAL A 219 13.85 14.47 6.17
C VAL A 219 13.61 15.02 4.75
N PRO A 220 13.13 16.27 4.56
CA PRO A 220 12.85 16.80 3.23
C PRO A 220 14.03 16.82 2.24
N GLN A 221 15.26 16.84 2.74
CA GLN A 221 16.48 16.83 1.92
C GLN A 221 16.92 15.41 1.52
N LEU A 222 16.42 14.40 2.22
CA LEU A 222 16.84 13.01 2.07
C LEU A 222 15.88 12.21 1.20
N VAL A 223 14.56 12.37 1.39
CA VAL A 223 13.54 11.50 0.79
C VAL A 223 12.56 12.25 -0.11
N GLU A 224 11.91 11.53 -1.01
CA GLU A 224 10.79 12.03 -1.82
C GLU A 224 9.49 11.31 -1.41
N PRO A 225 8.47 12.03 -0.93
CA PRO A 225 7.18 11.45 -0.55
C PRO A 225 6.39 10.92 -1.76
N VAL A 226 5.75 9.77 -1.57
CA VAL A 226 4.81 9.16 -2.49
C VAL A 226 3.40 9.26 -1.91
N LEU A 227 2.60 10.14 -2.49
CA LEU A 227 1.25 10.45 -2.03
C LEU A 227 0.29 9.38 -2.55
N TRP A 228 -0.17 8.48 -1.68
CA TRP A 228 -1.07 7.41 -2.06
C TRP A 228 -2.52 7.67 -1.69
N ASP A 229 -3.44 7.34 -2.61
CA ASP A 229 -4.87 7.35 -2.36
C ASP A 229 -5.60 6.56 -3.44
N TYR A 230 -6.41 5.60 -3.02
CA TYR A 230 -7.05 4.61 -3.89
C TYR A 230 -8.56 4.85 -4.03
N GLY A 231 -9.11 5.90 -3.42
CA GLY A 231 -10.53 6.23 -3.49
C GLY A 231 -10.97 6.61 -4.91
N ALA A 232 -12.14 6.10 -5.33
CA ALA A 232 -12.78 6.49 -6.60
C ALA A 232 -13.44 7.88 -6.53
N ASP A 233 -13.40 8.53 -5.38
CA ASP A 233 -13.86 9.88 -5.03
C ASP A 233 -12.75 10.62 -4.23
N LEU A 234 -11.52 10.53 -4.73
CA LEU A 234 -10.34 11.25 -4.27
C LEU A 234 -10.62 12.74 -3.97
N ASP A 235 -10.24 13.22 -2.78
CA ASP A 235 -10.25 14.65 -2.46
C ASP A 235 -9.12 15.39 -3.22
N VAL A 236 -9.42 15.77 -4.46
CA VAL A 236 -8.48 16.47 -5.35
C VAL A 236 -7.97 17.77 -4.74
N HIS A 237 -8.81 18.50 -4.01
CA HIS A 237 -8.40 19.77 -3.40
C HIS A 237 -7.47 19.54 -2.21
N GLY A 238 -7.82 18.62 -1.32
CA GLY A 238 -6.98 18.24 -0.18
C GLY A 238 -5.61 17.72 -0.62
N LYS A 239 -5.53 16.92 -1.68
CA LYS A 239 -4.22 16.46 -2.23
C LYS A 239 -3.38 17.61 -2.77
N ALA A 240 -3.99 18.59 -3.45
CA ALA A 240 -3.27 19.77 -3.92
C ALA A 240 -2.72 20.61 -2.75
N LEU A 241 -3.50 20.79 -1.68
CA LEU A 241 -3.04 21.46 -0.44
C LEU A 241 -1.91 20.68 0.24
N LEU A 242 -2.00 19.35 0.25
CA LEU A 242 -0.96 18.49 0.81
C LEU A 242 0.36 18.60 0.02
N MET A 243 0.28 18.66 -1.31
CA MET A 243 1.46 18.93 -2.14
C MET A 243 2.07 20.31 -1.83
N GLU A 244 1.24 21.33 -1.63
CA GLU A 244 1.71 22.67 -1.25
C GLU A 244 2.40 22.66 0.11
N LYS A 245 1.82 21.98 1.11
CA LYS A 245 2.41 21.77 2.43
C LYS A 245 3.80 21.14 2.31
N TYR A 246 3.93 20.02 1.59
CA TYR A 246 5.23 19.35 1.46
C TYR A 246 6.27 20.25 0.78
N ARG A 247 5.87 21.01 -0.24
CA ARG A 247 6.75 21.99 -0.86
C ARG A 247 7.22 23.07 0.12
N LYS A 248 6.32 23.64 0.93
CA LYS A 248 6.68 24.62 1.97
C LYS A 248 7.68 24.05 2.97
N CYS A 249 7.56 22.76 3.27
CA CYS A 249 8.48 22.05 4.16
C CYS A 249 9.84 21.71 3.52
N GLY A 250 10.04 21.98 2.22
CA GLY A 250 11.30 21.74 1.52
C GLY A 250 11.35 20.44 0.71
N PHE A 251 10.26 19.69 0.59
CA PHE A 251 10.20 18.54 -0.34
C PHE A 251 10.08 19.07 -1.78
N LEU A 252 11.18 18.99 -2.54
CA LEU A 252 11.25 19.56 -3.89
C LEU A 252 10.57 18.70 -4.96
N ARG A 253 10.51 17.39 -4.74
CA ARG A 253 9.96 16.40 -5.68
C ARG A 253 9.03 15.46 -4.93
N LEU A 254 7.88 15.21 -5.55
CA LEU A 254 6.82 14.36 -5.02
C LEU A 254 6.45 13.29 -6.05
N TRP A 255 5.77 12.26 -5.59
CA TRP A 255 5.20 11.20 -6.41
C TRP A 255 3.74 10.99 -6.06
N ALA A 256 2.95 10.51 -7.01
CA ALA A 256 1.59 10.06 -6.77
C ALA A 256 1.53 8.53 -6.72
N ALA A 257 0.52 7.98 -6.06
CA ALA A 257 0.18 6.58 -6.16
C ALA A 257 -1.34 6.38 -6.21
N SER A 258 -1.78 5.81 -7.33
CA SER A 258 -3.12 5.31 -7.58
C SER A 258 -3.13 3.78 -7.42
N ALA A 259 -4.27 3.13 -7.66
CA ALA A 259 -4.34 1.67 -7.74
C ALA A 259 -4.95 1.21 -9.07
N PHE A 260 -4.53 0.03 -9.54
CA PHE A 260 -5.21 -0.69 -10.63
C PHE A 260 -5.86 -2.00 -10.17
N LYS A 261 -5.48 -2.53 -9.01
CA LYS A 261 -6.12 -3.70 -8.35
C LYS A 261 -5.81 -3.71 -6.85
N GLY A 262 -6.52 -4.54 -6.09
CA GLY A 262 -6.14 -4.95 -4.73
C GLY A 262 -6.43 -3.93 -3.63
N ALA A 263 -7.12 -2.84 -3.96
CA ALA A 263 -7.43 -1.74 -3.04
C ALA A 263 -8.94 -1.55 -2.80
N THR A 264 -9.76 -2.48 -3.27
CA THR A 264 -11.24 -2.40 -3.19
C THR A 264 -11.87 -3.45 -2.28
N GLY A 265 -11.09 -4.43 -1.81
CA GLY A 265 -11.56 -5.44 -0.87
C GLY A 265 -10.52 -6.49 -0.53
N VAL A 266 -10.51 -6.93 0.73
CA VAL A 266 -9.52 -7.88 1.29
C VAL A 266 -9.52 -9.27 0.65
N SER A 267 -10.64 -9.67 0.03
CA SER A 267 -10.81 -10.97 -0.65
C SER A 267 -11.50 -10.82 -2.01
N GLN A 268 -11.34 -9.64 -2.61
CA GLN A 268 -11.88 -9.33 -3.93
C GLN A 268 -11.29 -10.30 -4.96
N ALA A 269 -12.13 -10.93 -5.78
CA ALA A 269 -11.69 -11.88 -6.80
C ALA A 269 -11.55 -11.23 -8.18
N LEU A 270 -12.52 -10.40 -8.55
CA LEU A 270 -12.60 -9.70 -9.84
C LEU A 270 -12.33 -8.21 -9.66
N THR A 271 -11.58 -7.61 -10.57
CA THR A 271 -11.16 -6.21 -10.45
C THR A 271 -12.24 -5.24 -10.89
N PRO A 272 -12.71 -4.30 -10.03
CA PRO A 272 -13.67 -3.27 -10.42
C PRO A 272 -12.98 -2.17 -11.24
N ILE A 273 -13.00 -2.31 -12.57
CA ILE A 273 -12.28 -1.41 -13.50
C ILE A 273 -12.73 0.04 -13.35
N GLU A 274 -14.04 0.31 -13.26
CA GLU A 274 -14.59 1.67 -13.12
C GLU A 274 -14.01 2.41 -11.91
N HIS A 275 -13.89 1.73 -10.76
CA HIS A 275 -13.32 2.29 -9.53
C HIS A 275 -11.90 2.82 -9.78
N HIS A 276 -11.06 1.97 -10.35
CA HIS A 276 -9.66 2.28 -10.61
C HIS A 276 -9.50 3.34 -11.71
N LEU A 277 -10.32 3.30 -12.76
CA LEU A 277 -10.37 4.34 -13.78
C LEU A 277 -10.67 5.71 -13.15
N ARG A 278 -11.72 5.80 -12.32
CA ARG A 278 -12.11 7.04 -11.65
C ARG A 278 -11.01 7.59 -10.74
N ASN A 279 -10.33 6.71 -10.01
CA ASN A 279 -9.19 7.09 -9.16
C ASN A 279 -8.04 7.69 -10.00
N ASN A 280 -7.66 7.04 -11.11
CA ASN A 280 -6.58 7.51 -11.97
C ASN A 280 -6.92 8.82 -12.70
N VAL A 281 -8.17 9.02 -13.12
CA VAL A 281 -8.63 10.29 -13.70
C VAL A 281 -8.57 11.43 -12.69
N GLN A 282 -8.87 11.18 -11.41
CA GLN A 282 -8.73 12.22 -10.38
C GLN A 282 -7.28 12.57 -10.07
N TRP A 283 -6.36 11.61 -10.15
CA TRP A 283 -4.93 11.90 -10.05
C TRP A 283 -4.43 12.80 -11.19
N LEU A 284 -4.98 12.70 -12.40
CA LEU A 284 -4.72 13.67 -13.47
C LEU A 284 -5.18 15.09 -13.07
N GLN A 285 -6.33 15.21 -12.40
CA GLN A 285 -6.83 16.49 -11.91
C GLN A 285 -5.97 17.06 -10.78
N VAL A 286 -5.47 16.21 -9.88
CA VAL A 286 -4.50 16.62 -8.85
C VAL A 286 -3.24 17.15 -9.50
N ALA A 287 -2.69 16.43 -10.48
CA ALA A 287 -1.50 16.85 -11.20
C ALA A 287 -1.70 18.18 -11.94
N ALA A 288 -2.89 18.43 -12.49
CA ALA A 288 -3.22 19.69 -13.17
C ALA A 288 -3.36 20.89 -12.23
N ARG A 289 -3.61 20.67 -10.92
CA ARG A 289 -3.67 21.74 -9.91
C ARG A 289 -2.32 22.07 -9.30
N GLY A 290 -1.40 21.12 -9.30
CA GLY A 290 -0.03 21.31 -8.82
C GLY A 290 0.82 22.09 -9.82
N PRO A 291 1.91 22.74 -9.37
CA PRO A 291 2.87 23.31 -10.31
C PRO A 291 3.49 22.20 -11.16
N ALA A 292 3.76 22.53 -12.43
CA ALA A 292 4.48 21.64 -13.33
C ALA A 292 5.82 21.18 -12.71
N ASP A 293 6.25 19.97 -13.06
CA ASP A 293 7.51 19.35 -12.64
C ASP A 293 7.65 18.96 -11.16
N VAL A 294 6.66 19.20 -10.30
CA VAL A 294 6.69 18.73 -8.90
C VAL A 294 6.53 17.22 -8.81
N LEU A 295 5.48 16.70 -9.46
CA LEU A 295 5.20 15.28 -9.52
C LEU A 295 6.12 14.64 -10.55
N GLN A 296 7.05 13.80 -10.08
CA GLN A 296 7.98 13.09 -10.97
C GLN A 296 7.28 11.95 -11.71
N GLY A 297 6.28 11.37 -11.08
CA GLY A 297 5.51 10.28 -11.65
C GLY A 297 4.36 9.83 -10.78
N ILE A 298 3.72 8.77 -11.28
CA ILE A 298 2.64 8.07 -10.61
C ILE A 298 2.94 6.56 -10.55
N VAL A 299 2.67 5.96 -9.40
CA VAL A 299 2.71 4.52 -9.19
C VAL A 299 1.29 3.97 -9.27
N LEU A 300 1.03 3.03 -10.18
CA LEU A 300 -0.22 2.30 -10.20
C LEU A 300 -0.04 1.06 -9.33
N THR A 301 -0.54 1.11 -8.10
CA THR A 301 -0.39 0.04 -7.12
C THR A 301 -1.25 -1.17 -7.46
N GLY A 302 -0.65 -2.37 -7.37
CA GLY A 302 -1.34 -3.64 -7.55
C GLY A 302 -1.12 -4.58 -6.37
N TRP A 303 -1.77 -4.29 -5.25
CA TRP A 303 -1.61 -5.04 -3.99
C TRP A 303 -2.09 -6.48 -4.11
N GLN A 304 -1.37 -7.43 -3.51
CA GLN A 304 -1.77 -8.85 -3.49
C GLN A 304 -2.54 -9.23 -2.23
N ARG A 305 -2.33 -8.51 -1.13
CA ARG A 305 -2.98 -8.70 0.17
C ARG A 305 -2.78 -7.45 1.02
N TYR A 306 -3.67 -7.24 1.99
CA TYR A 306 -3.67 -6.06 2.86
C TYR A 306 -2.58 -6.10 3.94
N ASP A 307 -2.24 -7.30 4.39
CA ASP A 307 -1.14 -7.54 5.31
C ASP A 307 -0.52 -8.91 5.02
N HIS A 308 0.60 -9.23 5.66
CA HIS A 308 1.35 -10.45 5.41
C HIS A 308 0.56 -11.75 5.65
N PHE A 309 -0.39 -11.76 6.57
CA PHE A 309 -1.18 -12.93 6.97
C PHE A 309 -2.54 -13.00 6.26
N SER A 310 -2.96 -11.91 5.64
CA SER A 310 -4.20 -11.82 4.88
C SER A 310 -4.22 -12.74 3.65
N VAL A 311 -5.42 -13.11 3.25
CA VAL A 311 -5.67 -13.84 2.00
C VAL A 311 -5.33 -12.97 0.79
N LEU A 312 -5.15 -13.62 -0.36
CA LEU A 312 -4.93 -12.89 -1.61
C LEU A 312 -6.20 -12.16 -2.04
N CYS A 313 -6.03 -10.95 -2.56
CA CYS A 313 -6.99 -10.24 -3.38
C CYS A 313 -6.50 -10.19 -4.83
N GLU A 314 -7.43 -10.25 -5.78
CA GLU A 314 -7.29 -10.00 -7.22
C GLU A 314 -5.94 -10.41 -7.81
N LEU A 315 -5.87 -11.59 -8.43
CA LEU A 315 -4.62 -12.04 -9.05
C LEU A 315 -4.15 -11.06 -10.15
N LEU A 316 -2.84 -10.91 -10.33
CA LEU A 316 -2.27 -10.01 -11.34
C LEU A 316 -2.90 -10.18 -12.74
N PRO A 317 -3.08 -11.40 -13.31
CA PRO A 317 -3.76 -11.58 -14.59
C PRO A 317 -5.17 -10.98 -14.65
N VAL A 318 -5.92 -11.06 -13.54
CA VAL A 318 -7.29 -10.54 -13.43
C VAL A 318 -7.30 -9.01 -13.44
N GLY A 319 -6.26 -8.39 -12.90
CA GLY A 319 -6.09 -6.93 -12.89
C GLY A 319 -5.53 -6.32 -14.19
N ILE A 320 -5.11 -7.12 -15.18
CA ILE A 320 -4.49 -6.61 -16.42
C ILE A 320 -5.41 -5.68 -17.22
N PRO A 321 -6.72 -5.98 -17.42
CA PRO A 321 -7.62 -5.05 -18.10
C PRO A 321 -7.74 -3.70 -17.38
N SER A 322 -7.83 -3.73 -16.05
CA SER A 322 -7.83 -2.51 -15.23
C SER A 322 -6.54 -1.71 -15.38
N LEU A 323 -5.38 -2.38 -15.35
CA LEU A 323 -4.08 -1.76 -15.58
C LEU A 323 -4.01 -1.07 -16.95
N ALA A 324 -4.48 -1.74 -18.00
CA ALA A 324 -4.49 -1.21 -19.36
C ALA A 324 -5.36 0.06 -19.47
N VAL A 325 -6.56 0.03 -18.90
CA VAL A 325 -7.45 1.20 -18.81
C VAL A 325 -6.77 2.34 -18.07
N CYS A 326 -6.17 2.07 -16.90
CA CYS A 326 -5.55 3.10 -16.08
C CYS A 326 -4.33 3.73 -16.76
N LEU A 327 -3.41 2.93 -17.32
CA LEU A 327 -2.22 3.42 -18.01
C LEU A 327 -2.57 4.24 -19.25
N GLN A 328 -3.49 3.74 -20.09
CA GLN A 328 -3.90 4.45 -21.30
C GLN A 328 -4.64 5.75 -20.96
N SER A 329 -5.43 5.76 -19.89
CA SER A 329 -6.07 6.97 -19.39
C SER A 329 -5.05 8.02 -18.94
N LEU A 330 -4.03 7.61 -18.19
CA LEU A 330 -2.95 8.50 -17.75
C LEU A 330 -2.10 9.02 -18.92
N LEU A 331 -1.91 8.20 -19.95
CA LEU A 331 -1.14 8.56 -21.14
C LEU A 331 -1.87 9.59 -22.01
N HIS A 332 -3.20 9.46 -22.13
CA HIS A 332 -4.04 10.27 -23.01
C HIS A 332 -4.84 11.37 -22.30
N GLY A 333 -4.68 11.51 -20.98
CA GLY A 333 -5.34 12.55 -20.19
C GLY A 333 -6.83 12.27 -19.90
N GLY A 334 -7.29 11.03 -20.09
CA GLY A 334 -8.67 10.60 -19.91
C GLY A 334 -8.98 9.32 -20.67
N PHE A 335 -10.20 8.79 -20.50
CA PHE A 335 -10.65 7.56 -21.13
C PHE A 335 -11.80 7.84 -22.11
N THR A 336 -11.43 8.09 -23.36
CA THR A 336 -12.38 8.31 -24.48
C THR A 336 -12.62 7.00 -25.24
N GLU A 337 -13.59 6.97 -26.16
CA GLU A 337 -13.84 5.81 -27.02
C GLU A 337 -12.59 5.40 -27.84
N ASP A 338 -11.80 6.37 -28.33
CA ASP A 338 -10.54 6.08 -29.02
C ASP A 338 -9.51 5.38 -28.11
N VAL A 339 -9.50 5.76 -26.82
CA VAL A 339 -8.64 5.13 -25.82
C VAL A 339 -9.14 3.73 -25.47
N LYS A 340 -10.46 3.54 -25.35
CA LYS A 340 -11.10 2.23 -25.18
C LYS A 340 -10.72 1.29 -26.32
N ALA A 341 -10.86 1.72 -27.58
CA ALA A 341 -10.50 0.93 -28.75
C ALA A 341 -9.02 0.51 -28.78
N LYS A 342 -8.11 1.38 -28.30
CA LYS A 342 -6.69 1.02 -28.14
C LYS A 342 -6.50 -0.07 -27.08
N VAL A 343 -7.17 0.05 -25.94
CA VAL A 343 -7.10 -0.96 -24.87
C VAL A 343 -7.62 -2.31 -25.38
N GLU A 344 -8.77 -2.32 -26.06
CA GLU A 344 -9.34 -3.51 -26.69
C GLU A 344 -8.35 -4.19 -27.65
N ASN A 345 -7.68 -3.39 -28.49
CA ASN A 345 -6.66 -3.89 -29.40
C ASN A 345 -5.42 -4.46 -28.67
N PHE A 346 -4.92 -3.77 -27.64
CA PHE A 346 -3.78 -4.29 -26.85
C PHE A 346 -4.11 -5.59 -26.13
N LEU A 347 -5.34 -5.73 -25.64
CA LEU A 347 -5.79 -6.91 -24.89
C LEU A 347 -6.34 -8.02 -25.78
N GLY A 348 -6.63 -7.74 -27.05
CA GLY A 348 -7.32 -8.65 -27.96
C GLY A 348 -8.75 -8.99 -27.51
N ILE A 349 -9.45 -8.02 -26.91
CA ILE A 349 -10.83 -8.16 -26.42
C ILE A 349 -11.76 -7.41 -27.38
N SER A 350 -12.93 -7.98 -27.68
CA SER A 350 -13.86 -7.41 -28.66
C SER A 350 -14.74 -6.29 -28.11
N ASN A 351 -15.09 -6.36 -26.83
CA ASN A 351 -15.83 -5.30 -26.13
C ASN A 351 -15.39 -5.25 -24.66
N LEU A 352 -14.77 -4.13 -24.29
CA LEU A 352 -14.37 -3.85 -22.91
C LEU A 352 -15.51 -3.13 -22.17
N GLU A 353 -16.13 -3.82 -21.23
CA GLU A 353 -17.05 -3.20 -20.27
C GLU A 353 -16.28 -2.75 -19.03
N VAL A 354 -16.42 -1.47 -18.69
CA VAL A 354 -15.72 -0.87 -17.54
C VAL A 354 -16.56 -0.96 -16.25
N THR A 355 -17.88 -0.94 -16.39
CA THR A 355 -18.86 -0.98 -15.30
C THR A 355 -19.16 -2.39 -14.82
N ASP A 356 -18.95 -3.39 -15.67
CA ASP A 356 -19.20 -4.80 -15.39
C ASP A 356 -17.91 -5.61 -15.28
N PHE A 357 -17.97 -6.73 -14.57
CA PHE A 357 -16.83 -7.65 -14.44
C PHE A 357 -16.67 -8.59 -15.66
N THR A 358 -17.49 -8.43 -16.68
CA THR A 358 -17.56 -9.31 -17.85
C THR A 358 -17.25 -8.54 -19.11
N SER A 359 -16.21 -8.96 -19.83
CA SER A 359 -15.97 -8.56 -21.23
C SER A 359 -16.43 -9.65 -22.19
N GLU A 360 -16.85 -9.29 -23.39
CA GLU A 360 -17.15 -10.29 -24.43
C GLU A 360 -15.85 -10.85 -25.02
N GLY A 361 -15.63 -12.15 -24.80
CA GLY A 361 -14.47 -12.90 -25.28
C GLY A 361 -13.32 -12.97 -24.27
N PRO A 362 -12.48 -14.03 -24.33
CA PRO A 362 -11.45 -14.27 -23.33
C PRO A 362 -10.27 -13.29 -23.39
N GLY A 363 -10.06 -12.54 -24.49
CA GLY A 363 -8.86 -11.74 -24.71
C GLY A 363 -7.64 -12.58 -25.11
N SER A 364 -6.59 -11.95 -25.63
CA SER A 364 -5.32 -12.60 -26.03
C SER A 364 -4.11 -12.13 -25.23
N PHE A 365 -4.30 -11.34 -24.17
CA PHE A 365 -3.22 -10.88 -23.30
C PHE A 365 -2.68 -12.00 -22.40
N PRO A 366 -1.42 -11.93 -21.90
CA PRO A 366 -0.87 -12.95 -21.03
C PRO A 366 -1.67 -13.11 -19.72
N GLY A 367 -2.22 -14.31 -19.51
CA GLY A 367 -3.05 -14.64 -18.34
C GLY A 367 -4.56 -14.42 -18.53
N SER A 368 -5.02 -14.18 -19.76
CA SER A 368 -6.43 -14.03 -20.11
C SER A 368 -7.27 -15.29 -19.83
N ASP A 369 -6.66 -16.46 -19.90
CA ASP A 369 -7.22 -17.74 -19.48
C ASP A 369 -7.55 -17.79 -17.97
N ILE A 370 -6.69 -17.21 -17.13
CA ILE A 370 -6.97 -17.08 -15.69
C ILE A 370 -8.12 -16.13 -15.44
N LEU A 371 -8.17 -14.99 -16.12
CA LEU A 371 -9.32 -14.08 -16.00
C LEU A 371 -10.60 -14.83 -16.32
N ALA A 372 -10.65 -15.55 -17.45
CA ALA A 372 -11.82 -16.33 -17.84
C ALA A 372 -12.21 -17.38 -16.78
N LEU A 373 -11.23 -18.09 -16.20
CA LEU A 373 -11.48 -19.08 -15.14
C LEU A 373 -11.99 -18.43 -13.85
N VAL A 374 -11.39 -17.34 -13.40
CA VAL A 374 -11.80 -16.63 -12.18
C VAL A 374 -13.19 -16.03 -12.35
N THR A 375 -13.49 -15.44 -13.51
CA THR A 375 -14.82 -14.93 -13.85
C THR A 375 -15.85 -16.06 -13.84
N HIS A 376 -15.52 -17.20 -14.47
CA HIS A 376 -16.43 -18.34 -14.50
C HIS A 376 -16.74 -18.89 -13.09
N VAL A 377 -15.70 -19.06 -12.26
CA VAL A 377 -15.87 -19.51 -10.88
C VAL A 377 -16.67 -18.51 -10.05
N SER A 378 -16.34 -17.22 -10.15
CA SER A 378 -16.90 -16.17 -9.30
C SER A 378 -18.36 -15.86 -9.63
N LEU A 379 -18.73 -15.85 -10.92
CA LEU A 379 -20.07 -15.46 -11.37
C LEU A 379 -21.02 -16.65 -11.55
N HIS A 380 -20.52 -17.82 -11.99
CA HIS A 380 -21.40 -18.93 -12.38
C HIS A 380 -21.37 -20.10 -11.40
N LEU A 381 -20.23 -20.37 -10.75
CA LEU A 381 -20.09 -21.56 -9.89
C LEU A 381 -20.19 -21.25 -8.41
N ARG A 382 -19.92 -20.01 -7.97
CA ARG A 382 -19.82 -19.66 -6.55
C ARG A 382 -21.06 -20.07 -5.74
N SER A 383 -22.25 -19.70 -6.21
CA SER A 383 -23.51 -20.09 -5.54
C SER A 383 -23.70 -21.61 -5.46
N SER A 384 -23.30 -22.35 -6.50
CA SER A 384 -23.40 -23.82 -6.51
C SER A 384 -22.39 -24.46 -5.56
N VAL A 385 -21.16 -23.93 -5.52
CA VAL A 385 -20.10 -24.37 -4.62
C VAL A 385 -20.48 -24.08 -3.17
N ASP A 386 -20.96 -22.87 -2.87
CA ASP A 386 -21.39 -22.49 -1.53
C ASP A 386 -22.56 -23.37 -1.07
N SER A 387 -23.55 -23.61 -1.94
CA SER A 387 -24.66 -24.54 -1.64
C SER A 387 -24.17 -25.97 -1.36
N LEU A 388 -23.18 -26.46 -2.11
CA LEU A 388 -22.60 -27.79 -1.90
C LEU A 388 -21.84 -27.86 -0.56
N LEU A 389 -21.06 -26.82 -0.23
CA LEU A 389 -20.32 -26.73 1.03
C LEU A 389 -21.26 -26.60 2.24
N GLU A 390 -22.37 -25.88 2.11
CA GLU A 390 -23.41 -25.78 3.14
C GLU A 390 -24.13 -27.11 3.37
N ARG A 391 -24.47 -27.83 2.29
CA ARG A 391 -25.05 -29.18 2.37
C ARG A 391 -24.10 -30.13 3.10
N ASP A 392 -22.80 -30.10 2.80
CA ASP A 392 -21.80 -30.94 3.48
C ASP A 392 -21.63 -30.58 4.97
N ARG A 393 -21.76 -29.30 5.34
CA ARG A 393 -21.79 -28.89 6.76
C ARG A 393 -23.03 -29.46 7.47
N LEU A 394 -24.19 -29.43 6.83
CA LEU A 394 -25.41 -30.04 7.36
C LEU A 394 -25.29 -31.57 7.50
N PHE A 395 -24.65 -32.24 6.54
CA PHE A 395 -24.33 -33.68 6.62
C PHE A 395 -23.37 -34.02 7.78
N LYS A 396 -22.36 -33.18 8.05
CA LYS A 396 -21.45 -33.38 9.20
C LYS A 396 -22.14 -33.12 10.54
N VAL A 397 -23.09 -32.18 10.61
CA VAL A 397 -23.88 -31.90 11.82
C VAL A 397 -24.92 -32.99 12.07
N SER A 398 -25.55 -33.54 11.03
CA SER A 398 -26.52 -34.65 11.16
C SER A 398 -25.85 -35.96 11.57
N GLN A 399 -24.64 -36.26 11.06
CA GLN A 399 -23.86 -37.42 11.52
C GLN A 399 -23.43 -37.32 12.99
N ARG A 400 -23.16 -36.10 13.51
CA ARG A 400 -22.87 -35.91 14.94
C ARG A 400 -24.10 -36.09 15.84
N ARG A 401 -25.31 -35.86 15.35
CA ARG A 401 -26.55 -36.10 16.11
C ARG A 401 -27.02 -37.57 16.11
N SER A 402 -26.53 -38.39 15.17
CA SER A 402 -26.92 -39.80 15.05
C SER A 402 -26.02 -40.78 15.84
N LEU A 403 -25.10 -40.28 16.68
CA LEU A 403 -24.11 -41.10 17.42
C LEU A 403 -24.53 -41.51 18.86
N ASN A 404 -25.80 -41.35 19.25
CA ASN A 404 -26.32 -41.72 20.58
C ASN A 404 -27.20 -42.99 20.59
N HIS A 405 -26.79 -44.04 19.87
CA HIS A 405 -27.34 -45.40 20.07
C HIS A 405 -26.22 -46.46 20.13
N PRO A 406 -26.37 -47.52 20.95
CA PRO A 406 -25.31 -48.47 21.21
C PRO A 406 -25.03 -49.34 19.98
N ARG A 407 -23.73 -49.57 19.70
CA ARG A 407 -23.23 -50.32 18.55
C ARG A 407 -23.63 -51.81 18.59
N PRO A 408 -24.12 -52.40 17.49
CA PRO A 408 -24.09 -53.85 17.28
C PRO A 408 -22.72 -54.31 16.70
N PRO A 409 -22.38 -55.61 16.76
CA PRO A 409 -21.03 -56.11 16.52
C PRO A 409 -20.63 -56.09 15.04
N ARG A 410 -19.32 -55.97 14.81
CA ARG A 410 -18.66 -55.87 13.49
C ARG A 410 -18.83 -57.15 12.66
N LEU A 411 -19.24 -56.99 11.41
CA LEU A 411 -18.98 -57.96 10.33
C LEU A 411 -17.84 -57.44 9.43
N PRO A 412 -16.94 -58.31 8.94
CA PRO A 412 -15.81 -57.90 8.11
C PRO A 412 -16.20 -57.87 6.62
N GLY A 413 -15.79 -56.80 5.94
CA GLY A 413 -15.80 -56.70 4.48
C GLY A 413 -16.67 -55.58 3.93
N GLN A 414 -16.08 -54.40 3.75
CA GLN A 414 -16.27 -53.53 2.57
C GLN A 414 -15.39 -52.25 2.66
N PRO A 415 -15.08 -51.58 1.53
CA PRO A 415 -13.78 -50.98 1.25
C PRO A 415 -13.59 -49.57 1.82
N GLN A 416 -12.32 -49.23 2.05
CA GLN A 416 -11.87 -47.89 2.42
C GLN A 416 -12.05 -46.93 1.23
N TRP A 417 -12.91 -45.93 1.39
CA TRP A 417 -12.96 -44.78 0.49
C TRP A 417 -11.80 -43.85 0.82
N ALA A 418 -10.71 -44.04 0.08
CA ALA A 418 -9.59 -43.12 0.02
C ALA A 418 -9.74 -42.21 -1.20
N HIS A 419 -9.40 -40.93 -1.00
CA HIS A 419 -9.08 -39.93 -2.03
C HIS A 419 -10.19 -39.45 -2.98
N LEU A 420 -10.85 -38.35 -2.60
CA LEU A 420 -11.38 -37.37 -3.55
C LEU A 420 -10.40 -36.20 -3.63
N HIS A 421 -9.38 -36.34 -4.49
CA HIS A 421 -8.67 -35.19 -5.02
C HIS A 421 -9.60 -34.48 -6.00
N ALA A 422 -10.11 -33.30 -5.62
CA ALA A 422 -10.76 -32.41 -6.57
C ALA A 422 -9.71 -31.99 -7.61
N TRP A 423 -9.92 -32.44 -8.85
CA TRP A 423 -9.14 -32.08 -10.02
C TRP A 423 -9.33 -30.59 -10.31
N VAL A 424 -8.38 -29.77 -9.87
CA VAL A 424 -8.00 -28.58 -10.62
C VAL A 424 -6.91 -29.02 -11.58
N CYS A 425 -7.08 -28.74 -12.86
CA CYS A 425 -6.13 -29.10 -13.91
C CYS A 425 -4.69 -28.69 -13.50
N PRO A 426 -3.72 -29.64 -13.38
CA PRO A 426 -2.36 -29.33 -12.93
C PRO A 426 -1.65 -28.29 -13.82
N GLN A 427 -2.08 -28.14 -15.07
CA GLN A 427 -1.46 -27.29 -16.09
C GLN A 427 -1.66 -25.78 -15.86
N VAL A 428 -2.62 -25.36 -15.02
CA VAL A 428 -2.92 -23.94 -14.78
C VAL A 428 -2.16 -23.40 -13.57
N ARG A 429 -1.96 -24.22 -12.52
CA ARG A 429 -1.26 -23.83 -11.29
C ARG A 429 0.23 -23.57 -11.53
N GLU A 430 0.84 -24.25 -12.49
CA GLU A 430 2.28 -24.19 -12.74
C GLU A 430 2.72 -23.07 -13.69
N ARG A 431 1.82 -22.29 -14.29
CA ARG A 431 2.22 -21.31 -15.32
C ARG A 431 2.57 -19.91 -14.81
N LEU A 432 2.01 -19.47 -13.67
CA LEU A 432 1.93 -18.01 -13.42
C LEU A 432 2.48 -17.54 -12.07
N VAL A 433 2.35 -18.34 -11.03
CA VAL A 433 2.75 -17.97 -9.66
C VAL A 433 3.68 -19.03 -9.10
N GLN A 434 4.68 -18.64 -8.31
CA GLN A 434 5.44 -19.64 -7.53
C GLN A 434 4.49 -20.43 -6.62
N PRO A 435 4.77 -21.70 -6.30
CA PRO A 435 3.88 -22.51 -5.46
C PRO A 435 3.60 -21.80 -4.12
N LEU A 436 2.31 -21.59 -3.80
CA LEU A 436 1.91 -21.06 -2.50
C LEU A 436 2.38 -22.01 -1.38
N PRO A 437 2.88 -21.50 -0.24
CA PRO A 437 3.13 -22.33 0.93
C PRO A 437 1.80 -22.96 1.40
N PRO A 438 1.81 -24.18 1.96
CA PRO A 438 0.64 -24.72 2.63
C PRO A 438 0.26 -23.77 3.78
N GLN A 439 -1.05 -23.59 4.02
CA GLN A 439 -1.53 -22.85 5.20
C GLN A 439 -0.83 -23.41 6.44
N ALA A 440 -0.01 -22.59 7.09
CA ALA A 440 0.56 -22.98 8.36
C ALA A 440 -0.59 -23.24 9.33
N GLU A 441 -0.61 -24.41 9.97
CA GLU A 441 -1.48 -24.67 11.10
C GLU A 441 -1.08 -23.68 12.22
N ALA A 442 -1.65 -22.49 12.20
CA ALA A 442 -1.62 -21.56 13.31
C ALA A 442 -2.38 -22.23 14.46
N ARG A 443 -1.64 -22.92 15.34
CA ARG A 443 -2.19 -23.33 16.64
C ARG A 443 -2.42 -22.05 17.43
N ALA A 444 -3.67 -21.60 17.46
CA ALA A 444 -4.10 -20.54 18.36
C ALA A 444 -3.72 -20.91 19.81
N PRO A 445 -3.10 -20.00 20.59
CA PRO A 445 -2.98 -20.20 22.03
C PRO A 445 -4.38 -20.28 22.64
N ARG A 446 -4.58 -21.24 23.54
CA ARG A 446 -5.85 -21.43 24.26
C ARG A 446 -6.08 -20.21 25.17
N HIS A 447 -7.14 -19.45 24.92
CA HIS A 447 -7.60 -18.38 25.80
C HIS A 447 -8.96 -18.72 26.41
N GLY A 448 -9.10 -18.47 27.72
CA GLY A 448 -10.37 -18.46 28.45
C GLY A 448 -11.24 -17.25 28.06
N PRO A 449 -12.50 -17.20 28.52
CA PRO A 449 -13.51 -16.29 27.96
C PRO A 449 -13.23 -14.82 28.30
N ALA A 450 -13.23 -13.98 27.27
CA ALA A 450 -13.15 -12.52 27.37
C ALA A 450 -14.55 -11.90 27.55
N HIS A 451 -14.64 -10.87 28.39
CA HIS A 451 -15.82 -10.01 28.56
C HIS A 451 -15.98 -9.02 27.38
N PRO A 452 -17.22 -8.60 27.05
CA PRO A 452 -17.47 -7.74 25.89
C PRO A 452 -17.26 -6.24 26.19
N ALA A 453 -16.72 -5.52 25.20
CA ALA A 453 -16.68 -4.06 25.16
C ALA A 453 -18.01 -3.49 24.59
N PRO A 454 -18.47 -2.29 25.00
CA PRO A 454 -19.79 -1.77 24.66
C PRO A 454 -19.83 -1.10 23.28
N GLY A 455 -20.97 -1.30 22.61
CA GLY A 455 -21.21 -1.00 21.19
C GLY A 455 -21.59 0.43 20.85
N ALA A 456 -21.38 0.75 19.56
CA ALA A 456 -21.90 1.91 18.88
C ALA A 456 -23.37 1.67 18.47
N GLN A 457 -24.27 2.60 18.81
CA GLN A 457 -25.62 2.66 18.25
C GLN A 457 -25.65 3.52 16.98
N PRO A 458 -26.47 3.18 15.97
CA PRO A 458 -26.59 3.95 14.73
C PRO A 458 -27.59 5.11 14.85
N ALA A 459 -27.38 6.14 14.02
CA ALA A 459 -28.25 7.31 13.92
C ALA A 459 -29.60 6.98 13.28
N GLY A 460 -30.69 7.36 13.94
CA GLY A 460 -32.07 7.25 13.45
C GLY A 460 -32.76 8.61 13.40
N GLN A 461 -33.26 8.93 12.21
CA GLN A 461 -34.41 9.76 11.81
C GLN A 461 -34.81 11.02 12.63
N VAL A 462 -34.79 12.14 11.89
CA VAL A 462 -35.43 13.41 12.23
C VAL A 462 -36.94 13.31 11.99
N GLU A 463 -37.75 13.51 13.02
CA GLU A 463 -39.14 13.96 12.88
C GLU A 463 -39.43 15.17 13.79
N ARG A 464 -40.05 16.17 13.19
CA ARG A 464 -40.51 17.42 13.80
C ARG A 464 -41.72 17.18 14.70
N ARG A 465 -41.82 17.93 15.81
CA ARG A 465 -43.04 18.63 16.27
C ARG A 465 -42.66 19.71 17.28
N GLY A 466 -43.38 20.83 17.19
CA GLY A 466 -43.04 22.12 17.79
C GLY A 466 -43.88 22.51 19.01
N ALA A 467 -43.91 23.83 19.21
CA ALA A 467 -44.53 24.62 20.29
C ALA A 467 -43.74 24.59 21.62
N GLY A 468 -43.46 25.69 22.30
CA GLY A 468 -43.84 27.08 22.17
C GLY A 468 -43.70 27.76 23.55
N ALA A 469 -43.44 29.07 23.55
CA ALA A 469 -43.36 30.00 24.70
C ALA A 469 -42.17 29.77 25.66
N GLY A 470 -41.38 30.75 26.09
CA GLY A 470 -41.58 32.20 26.19
C GLY A 470 -41.23 32.60 27.64
N GLY A 471 -40.24 33.48 27.85
CA GLY A 471 -39.99 34.06 29.17
C GLY A 471 -38.52 34.30 29.53
N ARG A 472 -38.01 35.48 29.20
CA ARG A 472 -36.95 36.24 29.91
C ARG A 472 -37.66 37.32 30.78
N PRO A 473 -37.01 38.17 31.61
CA PRO A 473 -35.60 38.25 32.09
C PRO A 473 -35.45 38.69 33.59
N ALA A 474 -34.21 39.07 33.95
CA ALA A 474 -33.74 39.96 35.06
C ALA A 474 -33.35 39.24 36.36
N SER A 475 -32.24 39.55 37.04
CA SER A 475 -31.60 40.85 37.32
C SER A 475 -30.13 40.63 37.79
N CYS A 476 -29.19 41.47 37.34
CA CYS A 476 -28.48 42.53 38.09
C CYS A 476 -27.46 42.08 39.15
N LEU A 477 -26.16 42.35 38.95
CA LEU A 477 -25.42 43.45 39.62
C LEU A 477 -23.91 43.42 39.29
N LEU A 478 -23.36 44.63 39.16
CA LEU A 478 -22.01 45.03 38.73
C LEU A 478 -21.03 45.24 39.90
N SER A 479 -19.73 45.24 39.56
CA SER A 479 -18.66 46.22 39.93
C SER A 479 -17.34 45.49 40.24
N GLY A 480 -16.14 45.96 39.88
CA GLY A 480 -15.70 47.21 39.27
C GLY A 480 -14.20 47.12 38.90
N CYS A 481 -13.78 48.00 37.99
CA CYS A 481 -12.42 48.11 37.42
C CYS A 481 -11.64 49.31 38.00
N ARG A 482 -10.34 49.37 37.62
CA ARG A 482 -9.39 50.53 37.56
C ARG A 482 -8.59 50.77 38.85
N GLY A 483 -7.32 51.20 38.87
CA GLY A 483 -6.26 51.69 37.94
C GLY A 483 -5.11 52.16 38.89
N GLY A 484 -3.79 52.14 38.62
CA GLY A 484 -2.98 52.82 37.61
C GLY A 484 -2.03 53.88 38.24
N VAL A 485 -0.74 53.89 37.81
CA VAL A 485 0.23 55.05 37.72
C VAL A 485 1.05 55.38 39.02
N ALA A 486 2.35 55.76 39.10
CA ALA A 486 3.47 56.22 38.22
C ALA A 486 4.87 56.18 38.91
N GLY A 487 5.95 56.34 38.11
CA GLY A 487 7.24 57.03 38.41
C GLY A 487 8.50 56.16 38.23
N GLY A 488 9.38 56.28 37.20
CA GLY A 488 10.34 57.36 36.86
C GLY A 488 11.76 56.95 37.38
N GLU A 489 12.92 56.94 36.69
CA GLU A 489 13.52 57.80 35.66
C GLU A 489 14.81 57.17 35.04
N ARG A 490 15.13 57.58 33.79
CA ARG A 490 16.44 57.84 33.09
C ARG A 490 17.46 56.68 32.83
N ALA A 491 17.73 56.31 31.56
CA ALA A 491 18.60 56.91 30.51
C ALA A 491 20.12 56.65 30.75
N ALA A 492 21.02 56.34 29.79
CA ALA A 492 21.08 56.72 28.37
C ALA A 492 21.92 55.75 27.49
N GLN A 493 21.56 55.70 26.21
CA GLN A 493 22.37 55.39 25.01
C GLN A 493 23.32 56.58 24.71
N PRO A 494 24.31 56.57 23.76
CA PRO A 494 24.03 56.43 22.31
C PRO A 494 25.14 55.84 21.40
N GLU A 495 24.76 55.30 20.23
CA GLU A 495 25.14 55.75 18.84
C GLU A 495 26.53 55.27 18.35
N ALA A 496 26.84 55.04 17.07
CA ALA A 496 26.19 55.07 15.75
C ALA A 496 27.16 54.35 14.76
N ALA A 497 26.69 53.51 13.83
CA ALA A 497 26.52 53.77 12.38
C ALA A 497 27.73 53.56 11.43
N THR A 498 27.41 52.94 10.29
CA THR A 498 28.00 53.02 8.92
C THR A 498 29.32 52.34 8.57
N GLY A 499 29.32 51.64 7.42
CA GLY A 499 30.48 51.65 6.50
C GLY A 499 30.84 50.35 5.76
N LEU A 500 30.31 50.22 4.55
CA LEU A 500 30.84 49.60 3.32
C LEU A 500 32.25 48.94 3.23
N ALA A 501 32.27 47.97 2.31
CA ALA A 501 33.29 47.67 1.29
C ALA A 501 34.31 46.55 1.55
N ALA A 502 34.34 45.65 0.56
CA ALA A 502 35.25 44.54 0.39
C ALA A 502 36.45 44.92 -0.49
N GLY A 503 37.57 44.26 -0.23
CA GLY A 503 38.65 43.96 -1.17
C GLY A 503 40.05 44.11 -0.56
N PRO A 504 41.07 43.43 -1.11
CA PRO A 504 41.10 42.08 -1.66
C PRO A 504 41.31 41.00 -0.58
#